data_AF-A0A7J0D079-F1
#
_entry.id   AF-A0A7J0D079-F1
#
_cell.length_a   1.000
_cell.length_b   1.000
_cell.length_c   1.000
_cell.angle_alpha   90.00
_cell.angle_beta   90.00
_cell.angle_gamma   90.00
#
_symmetry.space_group_name_H-M   'P 1'
#
loop_
_entity.id
_entity.type
_entity.pdbx_description
1 polymer ?
#
loop_
_entity_poly.entity_id
_entity_poly.type
_entity_poly.pdbx_seq_one_letter_code
_entity_poly.pdbx_strand_id
1 'polypeptide(L)' 'MDADRFATRLRALLDGFSVHVTVGIPGTGREQVLVQAAEFLDETLTPGSWKSDATGVTTAS' A
#
# COMPACT_ATOMS: atom_id res chain seq x y z
N MET A 1 -2.58 -3.88 11.85
CA MET A 1 -1.96 -2.83 11.03
C MET A 1 -2.70 -1.53 11.33
N ASP A 2 -2.03 -0.48 11.80
CA ASP A 2 -2.70 0.80 12.11
C ASP A 2 -3.02 1.53 10.81
N ALA A 3 -4.30 1.52 10.42
CA ALA A 3 -4.78 2.11 9.17
C ALA A 3 -4.40 3.60 9.05
N ASP A 4 -4.44 4.36 10.15
CA ASP A 4 -4.05 5.77 10.17
C ASP A 4 -2.55 5.98 9.91
N ARG A 5 -1.70 5.14 10.51
CA ARG A 5 -0.25 5.19 10.29
C ARG A 5 0.11 4.84 8.85
N PHE A 6 -0.58 3.85 8.28
CA PHE A 6 -0.43 3.48 6.88
C PHE A 6 -0.89 4.62 5.96
N ALA A 7 -2.08 5.18 6.19
CA ALA A 7 -2.63 6.26 5.39
C ALA A 7 -1.77 7.53 5.45
N THR A 8 -1.12 7.79 6.58
CA THR A 8 -0.14 8.89 6.73
C THR A 8 1.10 8.64 5.88
N ARG A 9 1.66 7.42 5.92
CA ARG A 9 2.85 7.06 5.16
C ARG A 9 2.59 7.06 3.65
N LEU A 10 1.42 6.57 3.22
CA LEU A 10 1.02 6.57 1.82
C LEU A 10 0.89 7.99 1.27
N ARG A 11 0.28 8.93 2.02
CA ARG A 11 0.18 10.34 1.60
C ARG A 11 1.55 10.98 1.40
N ALA A 12 2.50 10.74 2.31
CA ALA A 12 3.86 11.27 2.18
C ALA A 12 4.60 10.70 0.96
N LEU A 13 4.39 9.41 0.65
CA LEU A 13 4.95 8.77 -0.55
C LEU A 13 4.41 9.40 -1.83
N LEU A 14 3.08 9.58 -1.91
CA LEU A 14 2.41 10.18 -3.07
C LEU A 14 2.80 11.65 -3.26
N ASP A 15 2.97 12.40 -2.17
CA ASP A 15 3.46 13.78 -2.20
C ASP A 15 4.89 13.86 -2.80
N GLY A 16 5.79 12.95 -2.41
CA GLY A 16 7.14 12.85 -2.98
C GLY A 16 7.15 12.51 -4.48
N PHE A 17 6.21 11.71 -4.96
CA PHE A 17 6.06 11.42 -6.39
C PHE A 17 5.47 12.59 -7.19
N SER A 18 4.58 13.39 -6.60
CA SER A 18 4.01 14.57 -7.25
C SER A 18 5.09 15.53 -7.76
N VAL A 19 6.17 15.71 -6.98
CA VAL A 19 7.34 16.50 -7.38
C VAL A 19 8.05 15.88 -8.58
N HIS A 20 8.31 14.58 -8.58
CA HIS A 20 9.01 13.88 -9.68
C HIS A 20 8.22 13.95 -10.99
N VAL A 21 6.89 13.80 -10.93
CA VAL A 21 6.00 13.93 -12.09
C VAL A 21 5.96 15.38 -12.60
N THR A 22 5.91 16.36 -11.70
CA THR A 22 5.85 17.79 -12.06
C THR A 22 7.16 18.29 -12.66
N VAL A 23 8.31 17.79 -12.18
CA VAL A 23 9.64 18.18 -12.66
C VAL A 23 10.00 17.50 -13.99
N GLY A 24 9.28 16.44 -14.38
CA GLY A 24 9.45 15.80 -15.69
C GLY A 24 10.82 15.16 -15.88
N ILE A 25 11.35 14.52 -14.84
CA ILE A 25 12.68 13.90 -14.90
C ILE A 25 12.65 12.74 -15.92
N PRO A 26 13.55 12.73 -16.92
CA PRO A 26 13.65 11.64 -17.89
C PRO A 26 13.88 10.30 -17.19
N GLY A 27 13.06 9.29 -17.50
CA GLY A 27 13.15 7.95 -16.88
C GLY A 27 12.37 7.77 -15.57
N THR A 28 11.76 8.82 -15.02
CA THR A 28 10.85 8.78 -13.84
C THR A 28 9.53 9.47 -14.17
N GLY A 29 9.01 9.18 -15.36
CA GLY A 29 7.73 9.70 -15.82
C GLY A 29 6.54 9.15 -15.02
N ARG A 30 5.36 9.70 -15.32
CA ARG A 30 4.08 9.32 -14.70
C ARG A 30 3.82 7.81 -14.66
N GLU A 31 4.21 7.09 -15.70
CA GLU A 31 3.96 5.65 -15.83
C GLU A 31 4.74 4.83 -14.79
N GLN A 32 6.03 5.13 -14.60
CA GLN A 32 6.89 4.49 -13.58
C GLN A 32 6.37 4.73 -12.15
N VAL A 33 5.90 5.95 -11.87
CA VAL A 33 5.29 6.29 -10.57
C VAL A 33 4.04 5.44 -10.31
N LEU A 34 3.20 5.25 -11.33
CA LEU A 34 1.98 4.45 -11.19
C LEU A 34 2.28 2.97 -10.97
N VAL A 35 3.30 2.41 -11.64
CA VAL A 35 3.75 1.02 -11.43
C VAL A 35 4.24 0.82 -9.99
N GLN A 36 5.14 1.68 -9.53
CA GLN A 36 5.71 1.58 -8.18
C GLN A 36 4.64 1.75 -7.09
N ALA A 37 3.69 2.67 -7.29
CA ALA A 37 2.58 2.86 -6.34
C ALA A 37 1.66 1.63 -6.29
N ALA A 38 1.39 1.00 -7.44
CA ALA A 38 0.59 -0.21 -7.51
C ALA A 38 1.28 -1.39 -6.81
N GLU A 39 2.57 -1.61 -7.04
CA GLU A 39 3.37 -2.64 -6.37
C GLU A 39 3.37 -2.45 -4.85
N PHE A 40 3.62 -1.23 -4.38
CA PHE A 40 3.62 -0.92 -2.95
C PHE A 40 2.26 -1.18 -2.31
N LEU A 41 1.16 -0.82 -2.99
CA LEU A 41 -0.20 -1.07 -2.48
C LEU A 41 -0.51 -2.57 -2.45
N ASP A 42 -0.11 -3.32 -3.48
CA ASP A 42 -0.33 -4.76 -3.53
C ASP A 42 0.39 -5.47 -2.37
N GLU A 43 1.66 -5.14 -2.13
CA GLU A 43 2.47 -5.69 -1.02
C GLU A 43 1.92 -5.32 0.37
N THR A 44 1.41 -4.09 0.52
CA THR A 44 0.97 -3.59 1.84
C THR A 44 -0.47 -3.92 2.16
N LEU A 45 -1.31 -4.12 1.15
CA LEU A 45 -2.73 -4.42 1.30
C LEU A 45 -3.07 -5.89 1.02
N THR A 46 -2.08 -6.75 0.74
CA THR A 46 -2.34 -8.19 0.50
C THR A 46 -3.13 -8.77 1.69
N PRO A 47 -4.37 -9.23 1.49
CA PRO A 47 -5.17 -9.74 2.59
C PRO A 47 -4.71 -11.16 2.92
N GLY A 48 -3.95 -11.32 4.01
CA GLY A 48 -3.34 -12.62 4.34
C GLY A 48 -3.03 -12.92 5.80
N SER A 49 -3.46 -12.15 6.81
CA SER A 49 -3.12 -12.50 8.21
C SER A 49 -4.15 -12.21 9.30
N TRP A 50 -5.34 -11.68 9.00
CA TRP A 50 -6.39 -11.50 10.02
C TRP A 50 -7.56 -12.49 9.88
N LYS A 51 -7.56 -13.33 8.83
CA LYS A 51 -8.69 -14.21 8.49
C LYS A 51 -8.40 -15.71 8.68
N SER A 52 -7.57 -16.07 9.67
CA SER A 52 -7.38 -17.46 10.12
C SER A 52 -7.76 -17.70 11.60
N ASP A 53 -8.13 -16.65 12.35
CA ASP A 53 -8.36 -16.79 13.79
C ASP A 53 -9.85 -17.05 14.13
N ALA A 54 -10.73 -16.96 13.13
CA ALA A 54 -12.17 -17.11 13.29
C ALA A 54 -12.68 -18.57 13.21
N THR A 55 -11.79 -19.56 12.99
CA THR A 55 -12.20 -20.97 12.79
C THR A 55 -11.89 -21.88 13.98
N GLY A 56 -11.47 -21.33 15.12
CA GLY A 56 -10.99 -22.12 16.27
C GLY A 56 -11.87 -22.13 17.52
N VAL A 57 -13.07 -21.50 17.52
CA VAL A 57 -13.94 -21.48 18.70
C VAL A 57 -15.17 -22.35 18.48
N THR A 58 -15.12 -23.53 19.10
CA THR A 58 -16.25 -24.29 19.64
C THR A 58 -17.18 -25.00 18.64
N THR A 59 -16.92 -26.29 18.45
CA THR A 59 -17.99 -27.30 18.60
C THR A 59 -17.38 -28.48 19.35
N ALA A 60 -17.33 -28.34 20.67
CA ALA A 60 -17.33 -29.47 21.58
C ALA A 60 -18.77 -29.56 22.14
N SER A 61 -19.49 -30.60 21.75
CA SER A 61 -20.68 -31.14 22.42
C SER A 61 -20.80 -32.60 22.03
#